data_AF-A0A7W0XRP0-F1
#
_entry.id   AF-A0A7W0XRP0-F1
#
_cell.length_a   1.000
_cell.length_b   1.000
_cell.length_c   1.000
_cell.angle_alpha   90.00
_cell.angle_beta   90.00
_cell.angle_gamma   90.00
#
_symmetry.space_group_name_H-M   'P 1'
#
loop_
_entity.id
_entity.type
_entity.pdbx_description
1 polymer ?
#
loop_
_entity_poly.entity_id
_entity_poly.type
_entity_poly.pdbx_seq_one_letter_code
_entity_poly.pdbx_strand_id
1 'polypeptide(L)' 'MSSTTPTSTDAVFTDFRVADLSSAAYGRMEIRLAEHEMPGLMGIREEYASAQPLAGARITGSLHMTVQTAVLIET' A
#
# COMPACT_ATOMS: atom_id res chain seq x y z
N MET A 1 -30.10 32.30 -10.61
CA MET A 1 -30.03 30.87 -10.27
C MET A 1 -28.96 30.23 -11.13
N SER A 2 -27.96 29.64 -10.47
CA SER A 2 -27.05 28.58 -10.91
C SER A 2 -25.75 28.73 -10.14
N SER A 3 -25.79 28.28 -8.88
CA SER A 3 -24.60 27.99 -8.08
C SER A 3 -23.99 26.69 -8.59
N THR A 4 -22.86 26.78 -9.28
CA THR A 4 -22.03 25.60 -9.58
C THR A 4 -21.23 25.28 -8.33
N THR A 5 -21.67 24.25 -7.61
CA THR A 5 -20.95 23.62 -6.50
C THR A 5 -19.59 23.10 -6.99
N PRO A 6 -18.45 23.45 -6.38
CA PRO A 6 -17.21 22.76 -6.68
C PRO A 6 -17.27 21.34 -6.11
N THR A 7 -17.06 20.37 -7.00
CA THR A 7 -16.87 18.94 -6.74
C THR A 7 -15.88 18.70 -5.59
N SER A 8 -16.29 17.86 -4.64
CA SER A 8 -15.47 17.37 -3.52
C SER A 8 -14.09 16.92 -4.00
N THR A 9 -13.04 17.60 -3.55
CA THR A 9 -11.64 17.21 -3.77
C THR A 9 -11.34 15.96 -2.93
N ASP A 10 -10.87 14.89 -3.58
CA ASP A 10 -10.36 13.69 -2.94
C ASP A 10 -9.37 14.06 -1.83
N ALA A 11 -9.60 13.59 -0.61
CA ALA A 11 -8.73 13.88 0.52
C ALA A 11 -7.35 13.25 0.28
N VAL A 12 -6.36 14.08 -0.02
CA VAL A 12 -4.96 13.65 -0.12
C VAL A 12 -4.52 13.24 1.28
N PHE A 13 -4.15 11.97 1.46
CA PHE A 13 -3.49 11.51 2.69
C PHE A 13 -2.12 12.19 2.79
N THR A 14 -1.82 12.84 3.91
CA THR A 14 -0.57 13.62 4.10
C THR A 14 0.26 13.20 5.32
N ASP A 15 -0.17 12.19 6.07
CA ASP A 15 0.54 11.73 7.27
C ASP A 15 1.65 10.73 6.92
N PHE A 16 2.71 11.25 6.31
CA PHE A 16 3.94 10.51 6.02
C PHE A 16 5.13 11.44 5.92
N ARG A 17 6.32 10.87 5.99
CA ARG A 17 7.58 11.58 5.70
C ARG A 17 8.49 10.67 4.87
N VAL A 18 8.60 10.99 3.60
CA VAL A 18 9.44 10.26 2.63
C VAL A 18 10.35 11.24 1.89
N ALA A 19 11.39 10.73 1.23
CA ALA A 19 12.34 11.58 0.53
C ALA A 19 11.74 12.26 -0.71
N ASP A 20 11.02 11.51 -1.55
CA ASP A 20 10.40 12.02 -2.78
C ASP A 20 9.20 11.15 -3.20
N LEU A 21 8.04 11.78 -3.39
CA LEU A 21 6.82 11.10 -3.86
C LEU A 21 6.79 10.89 -5.38
N SER A 22 7.57 11.64 -6.15
CA SER A 22 7.58 11.51 -7.62
C SER A 22 8.07 10.13 -8.07
N SER A 23 8.88 9.48 -7.21
CA SER A 23 9.40 8.12 -7.40
C SER A 23 8.35 7.01 -7.21
N ALA A 24 7.11 7.33 -6.81
CA ALA A 24 6.08 6.33 -6.49
C ALA A 24 5.76 5.39 -7.67
N ALA A 25 5.66 5.92 -8.90
CA ALA A 25 5.35 5.11 -10.08
C ALA A 25 6.42 4.04 -10.34
N TYR A 26 7.69 4.41 -10.20
CA TYR A 26 8.81 3.47 -10.30
C TYR A 26 8.79 2.45 -9.16
N GLY A 27 8.56 2.91 -7.92
CA GLY A 27 8.40 2.01 -6.77
C GLY A 27 7.28 0.97 -6.96
N ARG A 28 6.13 1.34 -7.54
CA ARG A 28 5.05 0.38 -7.85
C ARG A 28 5.43 -0.62 -8.95
N MET A 29 6.32 -0.26 -9.87
CA MET A 29 6.84 -1.20 -10.85
C MET A 29 7.70 -2.27 -10.16
N GLU A 30 8.63 -1.84 -9.30
CA GLU A 30 9.51 -2.75 -8.57
C GLU A 30 8.74 -3.66 -7.60
N ILE A 31 7.70 -3.15 -6.93
CA ILE A 31 6.84 -3.96 -6.05
C ILE A 31 6.17 -5.09 -6.82
N ARG A 32 5.60 -4.80 -8.01
CA ARG A 32 4.99 -5.84 -8.85
C ARG A 32 5.99 -6.90 -9.30
N LEU A 33 7.24 -6.50 -9.56
CA LEU A 33 8.30 -7.47 -9.86
C LEU A 33 8.62 -8.33 -8.63
N ALA A 34 8.68 -7.73 -7.44
CA ALA A 34 8.94 -8.46 -6.20
C ALA A 34 7.82 -9.43 -5.82
N GLU A 35 6.55 -9.13 -6.12
CA GLU A 35 5.43 -10.07 -5.91
C GLU A 35 5.66 -11.41 -6.63
N HIS A 36 6.18 -11.37 -7.86
CA HIS A 36 6.53 -12.59 -8.61
C HIS A 36 7.66 -13.41 -7.96
N GLU A 37 8.61 -12.74 -7.31
CA GLU A 37 9.74 -13.36 -6.61
C GLU A 37 9.43 -13.73 -5.15
N MET A 38 8.21 -13.43 -4.66
CA MET A 38 7.77 -13.69 -3.29
C MET A 38 6.49 -14.56 -3.25
N PRO A 39 6.49 -15.77 -3.87
CA PRO A 39 5.29 -16.60 -4.00
C PRO A 39 4.72 -17.05 -2.65
N GLY A 40 5.55 -17.16 -1.61
CA GLY A 40 5.08 -17.49 -0.27
C GLY A 40 4.16 -16.40 0.33
N LEU A 41 4.49 -15.13 0.15
CA LEU A 41 3.63 -14.03 0.62
C LEU A 41 2.35 -13.94 -0.20
N MET A 42 2.44 -14.13 -1.52
CA MET A 42 1.25 -14.12 -2.38
C MET A 42 0.31 -15.29 -2.06
N GLY A 43 0.85 -16.47 -1.76
CA GLY A 43 0.05 -17.60 -1.28
C GLY A 43 -0.66 -17.32 0.04
N ILE A 44 0.03 -16.71 1.02
CA ILE A 44 -0.58 -16.31 2.31
C ILE A 44 -1.70 -15.28 2.07
N ARG A 45 -1.45 -14.30 1.20
CA ARG A 45 -2.45 -13.29 0.83
C ARG A 45 -3.73 -13.94 0.30
N GLU A 46 -3.60 -14.88 -0.63
CA GLU A 46 -4.72 -15.61 -1.23
C GLU A 46 -5.44 -16.50 -0.21
N GLU A 47 -4.70 -17.25 0.62
CA GLU A 47 -5.25 -18.17 1.62
C GLU A 47 -6.13 -17.45 2.66
N TYR A 48 -5.65 -16.29 3.16
CA TYR A 48 -6.31 -15.57 4.26
C TYR A 48 -7.20 -14.40 3.80
N ALA A 49 -7.33 -14.17 2.49
CA ALA A 49 -8.12 -13.06 1.94
C ALA A 49 -9.58 -13.05 2.42
N SER A 50 -10.22 -14.22 2.54
CA SER A 50 -11.62 -14.30 3.00
C SER A 50 -11.75 -14.23 4.53
N ALA A 51 -10.79 -14.80 5.25
CA ALA A 51 -10.82 -14.88 6.71
C ALA A 51 -10.51 -13.54 7.39
N GLN A 52 -9.78 -12.65 6.71
CA GLN A 52 -9.37 -11.34 7.21
C GLN A 52 -8.85 -11.38 8.66
N PRO A 53 -7.87 -12.25 8.98
CA PRO A 53 -7.46 -12.53 10.36
C PRO A 53 -6.86 -11.31 11.08
N LEU A 54 -6.42 -10.29 10.34
CA LEU A 54 -5.85 -9.05 10.87
C LEU A 54 -6.87 -7.90 10.90
N ALA A 55 -8.17 -8.15 10.69
CA ALA A 55 -9.19 -7.12 10.75
C ALA A 55 -9.16 -6.37 12.10
N GLY A 56 -8.97 -5.05 12.05
CA GLY A 56 -8.87 -4.18 13.23
C GLY A 56 -7.51 -4.19 13.94
N ALA A 57 -6.54 -4.97 13.46
CA ALA A 57 -5.18 -4.93 13.99
C ALA A 57 -4.54 -3.56 13.73
N ARG A 58 -3.81 -3.03 14.72
CA ARG A 58 -2.99 -1.82 14.59
C ARG A 58 -1.53 -2.22 14.72
N ILE A 59 -0.85 -2.29 13.59
CA ILE A 59 0.50 -2.88 13.48
C ILE A 59 1.52 -1.74 13.33
N THR A 60 2.53 -1.72 14.19
CA THR A 60 3.70 -0.83 14.04
C THR A 60 4.87 -1.64 13.50
N GLY A 61 5.44 -1.21 12.37
CA GLY A 61 6.61 -1.83 11.76
C GLY A 61 7.86 -0.96 11.93
N SER A 62 8.96 -1.57 12.37
CA SER A 62 10.30 -0.95 12.37
C SER A 62 11.29 -1.92 11.72
N LEU A 63 11.21 -2.00 10.40
CA LEU A 63 12.04 -2.83 9.55
C LEU A 63 12.69 -1.96 8.47
N HIS A 64 13.65 -2.52 7.74
CA HIS A 64 14.21 -1.84 6.57
C HIS A 64 13.11 -1.57 5.54
N MET A 65 12.92 -0.32 5.13
CA MET A 65 11.91 0.05 4.14
C MET A 65 12.41 -0.23 2.72
N THR A 66 12.36 -1.50 2.33
CA THR A 66 12.73 -1.99 0.98
C THR A 66 11.51 -2.36 0.15
N VAL A 67 11.73 -2.70 -1.14
CA VAL A 67 10.67 -3.17 -2.06
C VAL A 67 9.98 -4.44 -1.52
N GLN A 68 10.73 -5.36 -0.93
CA GLN A 68 10.20 -6.61 -0.35
C GLN A 68 9.32 -6.34 0.87
N THR A 69 9.68 -5.36 1.71
CA THR A 69 8.86 -4.97 2.86
C THR A 69 7.57 -4.29 2.41
N ALA A 70 7.54 -3.60 1.26
CA ALA A 70 6.29 -3.11 0.70
C ALA A 70 5.34 -4.25 0.32
N VAL A 71 5.84 -5.36 -0.21
CA VAL A 71 5.03 -6.57 -0.46
C VAL A 71 4.46 -7.12 0.85
N LEU A 72 5.27 -7.18 1.92
CA LEU A 72 4.81 -7.60 3.26
C LEU A 72 3.71 -6.68 3.83
N ILE A 73 3.82 -5.37 3.64
CA ILE A 73 2.82 -4.40 4.13
C ILE A 73 1.48 -4.57 3.40
N GLU A 74 1.49 -5.02 2.14
CA GLU A 74 0.29 -5.18 1.30
C GLU A 74 -0.28 -6.61 1.27
N THR A 75 0.35 -7.54 1.99
CA THR A 75 -0.11 -8.93 2.18
C THR A 75 -1.19 -8.99 3.25
#